data_AF-A0AAE2D225-F1
#
_entry.id   AF-A0AAE2D225-F1
#
_cell.length_a   1.000
_cell.length_b   1.000
_cell.length_c   1.000
_cell.angle_alpha   90.00
_cell.angle_beta   90.00
_cell.angle_gamma   90.00
#
_symmetry.space_group_name_H-M   'P 1'
#
loop_
_entity.id
_entity.type
_entity.pdbx_description
1 polymer ?
#
loop_
_entity_poly.entity_id
_entity_poly.type
_entity_poly.pdbx_seq_one_letter_code
_entity_poly.pdbx_strand_id
1 'polypeptide(L)'
;MVTTYLRTSEQHSITMKYEYFKDWNNYLEFLLNALAMTYSAMTLKNHIDHHYIELGVVVMFLAWFNFLLQMMRFKHIGIFVVMFLHVFATVGKCLVVFSVVFVAFALSFHVLFRAPNNLKNLTLLSMNSSVITDCLPIINQLNTTISISLELQPFQSISLSLFKTLMMMLGEYEHTPTIIEPLIRQNAFTLHYPIITFFFYTTFVFLVPIILMNLLIGLAVGDIENVRRSAVQHLISQQVYWLADLEPKLTGIFRSRLYKSQWRKKTKKNTTTVFLDKTNVPEMTNEETMIQKYLKEAVTK
;
A
#
# COMPACT_ATOMS: atom_id res chain seq x y z
N MET A 1 27.80 -13.48 40.23
CA MET A 1 28.03 -12.91 38.89
C MET A 1 27.40 -13.75 37.80
N VAL A 2 27.75 -15.04 37.65
CA VAL A 2 27.19 -15.94 36.62
C VAL A 2 25.66 -16.13 36.74
N THR A 3 25.13 -16.30 37.95
CA THR A 3 23.69 -16.45 38.21
C THR A 3 22.89 -15.17 37.93
N THR A 4 23.51 -14.00 38.12
CA THR A 4 22.91 -12.69 37.81
C THR A 4 22.86 -12.47 36.30
N TYR A 5 23.94 -12.84 35.58
CA TYR A 5 24.00 -12.79 34.11
C TYR A 5 23.00 -13.75 33.44
N LEU A 6 22.86 -14.97 33.96
CA LEU A 6 21.91 -15.96 33.44
C LEU A 6 20.45 -15.50 33.62
N ARG A 7 20.10 -14.96 34.79
CA ARG A 7 18.75 -14.41 35.05
C ARG A 7 18.45 -13.20 34.14
N THR A 8 19.42 -12.31 33.91
CA THR A 8 19.23 -11.20 32.97
C THR A 8 19.10 -11.67 31.53
N SER A 9 19.84 -12.70 31.11
CA SER A 9 19.71 -13.27 29.76
C SER A 9 18.40 -14.00 29.54
N GLU A 10 17.90 -14.71 30.56
CA GLU A 10 16.58 -15.36 30.51
C GLU A 10 15.46 -14.32 30.46
N GLN A 11 15.52 -13.27 31.29
CA GLN A 11 14.56 -12.18 31.24
C GLN A 11 14.58 -11.47 29.89
N HIS A 12 15.76 -11.13 29.34
CA HIS A 12 15.85 -10.60 27.98
C HIS A 12 15.26 -11.55 26.94
N SER A 13 15.51 -12.87 27.04
CA SER A 13 14.94 -13.84 26.10
C SER A 13 13.41 -13.92 26.18
N ILE A 14 12.82 -13.68 27.35
CA ILE A 14 11.36 -13.71 27.56
C ILE A 14 10.72 -12.41 27.09
N THR A 15 11.35 -11.25 27.34
CA THR A 15 10.86 -9.95 26.87
C THR A 15 10.88 -9.87 25.34
N MET A 16 11.95 -10.35 24.70
CA MET A 16 12.06 -10.42 23.24
C MET A 16 10.98 -11.29 22.60
N LYS A 17 10.51 -12.35 23.29
CA LYS A 17 9.43 -13.22 22.79
C LYS A 17 8.08 -12.50 22.71
N TYR A 18 7.75 -11.65 23.68
CA TYR A 18 6.48 -10.93 23.66
C TYR A 18 6.49 -9.77 22.65
N GLU A 19 7.61 -9.08 22.55
CA GLU A 19 7.80 -7.99 21.60
C GLU A 19 7.73 -8.49 20.14
N TYR A 20 8.24 -9.69 19.88
CA TYR A 20 8.09 -10.38 18.60
C TYR A 20 6.62 -10.55 18.15
N PHE A 21 5.70 -10.84 19.08
CA PHE A 21 4.27 -10.99 18.77
C PHE A 21 3.54 -9.65 18.63
N LYS A 22 4.18 -8.51 18.83
CA LYS A 22 3.55 -7.20 18.63
C LYS A 22 3.85 -6.61 17.25
N ASP A 23 4.94 -7.04 16.63
CA ASP A 23 5.39 -6.50 15.35
C ASP A 23 4.64 -7.11 14.16
N TRP A 24 3.95 -6.26 13.40
CA TRP A 24 3.20 -6.68 12.19
C TRP A 24 4.07 -7.37 11.14
N ASN A 25 5.34 -6.99 11.02
CA ASN A 25 6.27 -7.60 10.07
C ASN A 25 6.47 -9.09 10.34
N ASN A 26 6.52 -9.49 11.62
CA ASN A 26 6.72 -10.89 12.01
C ASN A 26 5.50 -11.75 11.66
N TYR A 27 4.29 -11.18 11.76
CA TYR A 27 3.07 -11.84 11.30
C TYR A 27 3.05 -12.04 9.78
N LEU A 28 3.50 -11.04 9.01
CA LEU A 28 3.61 -11.17 7.54
C LEU A 28 4.63 -12.24 7.14
N GLU A 29 5.78 -12.29 7.81
CA GLU A 29 6.79 -13.34 7.57
C GLU A 29 6.25 -14.73 7.92
N PHE A 30 5.56 -14.88 9.05
CA PHE A 30 4.93 -16.15 9.42
C PHE A 30 3.86 -16.57 8.41
N LEU A 31 3.00 -15.63 7.98
CA LEU A 31 1.97 -15.87 6.97
C LEU A 31 2.59 -16.32 5.64
N LEU A 32 3.63 -15.61 5.17
CA LEU A 32 4.34 -15.97 3.94
C LEU A 32 4.97 -17.36 4.05
N ASN A 33 5.63 -17.66 5.17
CA ASN A 33 6.25 -18.96 5.40
C ASN A 33 5.21 -20.08 5.45
N ALA A 34 4.06 -19.84 6.08
CA ALA A 34 2.95 -20.79 6.10
C ALA A 34 2.42 -21.05 4.68
N LEU A 35 2.15 -20.00 3.90
CA LEU A 35 1.66 -20.11 2.52
C LEU A 35 2.69 -20.80 1.60
N ALA A 36 3.98 -20.49 1.74
CA ALA A 36 5.06 -21.14 1.00
C ALA A 36 5.20 -22.62 1.37
N MET A 37 5.06 -22.95 2.66
CA MET A 37 5.05 -24.33 3.12
C MET A 37 3.84 -25.09 2.57
N THR A 38 2.63 -24.51 2.61
CA THR A 38 1.45 -25.15 2.02
C THR A 38 1.58 -25.36 0.52
N TYR A 39 2.16 -24.39 -0.21
CA TYR A 39 2.43 -24.52 -1.64
C TYR A 39 3.40 -25.68 -1.90
N SER A 40 4.53 -25.73 -1.21
CA SER A 40 5.53 -26.81 -1.34
C SER A 40 4.98 -28.19 -0.98
N ALA A 41 4.12 -28.29 0.05
CA ALA A 41 3.48 -29.53 0.46
C ALA A 41 2.47 -30.02 -0.59
N MET A 42 1.75 -29.11 -1.24
CA MET A 42 0.86 -29.44 -2.36
C MET A 42 1.64 -29.88 -3.60
N THR A 43 2.77 -29.23 -3.90
CA THR A 43 3.70 -29.67 -4.97
C THR A 43 4.18 -31.09 -4.72
N LEU A 44 4.56 -31.44 -3.48
CA LEU A 44 5.08 -32.77 -3.15
C LEU A 44 4.02 -33.87 -3.30
N LYS A 45 2.75 -33.55 -3.09
CA LYS A 45 1.63 -34.48 -3.27
C LYS A 45 1.16 -34.59 -4.74
N ASN A 46 1.81 -33.89 -5.68
CA ASN A 46 1.44 -33.85 -7.12
C ASN A 46 -0.05 -33.48 -7.36
N HIS A 47 -0.67 -32.70 -6.48
CA HIS A 47 -2.02 -32.18 -6.70
C HIS A 47 -1.96 -30.94 -7.61
N ILE A 48 -2.25 -31.12 -8.90
CA ILE A 48 -2.28 -30.05 -9.90
C ILE A 48 -3.72 -29.62 -10.14
N ASP A 49 -4.31 -28.96 -9.14
CA ASP A 49 -5.64 -28.35 -9.24
C ASP A 49 -5.53 -26.87 -9.63
N HIS A 50 -6.59 -26.28 -10.18
CA HIS A 50 -6.62 -24.84 -10.51
C HIS A 50 -6.26 -23.95 -9.31
N HIS A 51 -6.72 -24.32 -8.11
CA HIS A 51 -6.45 -23.61 -6.86
C HIS A 51 -4.96 -23.64 -6.44
N TYR A 52 -4.20 -24.64 -6.86
CA TYR A 52 -2.76 -24.70 -6.61
C TYR A 52 -2.03 -23.57 -7.32
N ILE A 53 -2.39 -23.33 -8.59
CA ILE A 53 -1.80 -22.25 -9.39
C ILE A 53 -2.17 -20.88 -8.82
N GLU A 54 -3.44 -20.70 -8.42
CA GLU A 54 -3.90 -19.48 -7.75
C GLU A 54 -3.09 -19.19 -6.48
N LEU A 55 -2.90 -20.19 -5.62
CA LEU A 55 -2.12 -20.07 -4.38
C LEU A 55 -0.65 -19.74 -4.67
N GLY A 56 -0.05 -20.35 -5.70
CA GLY A 56 1.31 -20.06 -6.14
C GLY A 56 1.52 -18.60 -6.58
N VAL A 57 0.57 -18.04 -7.33
CA VAL A 57 0.60 -16.63 -7.75
C VAL A 57 0.52 -15.70 -6.53
N VAL A 58 -0.34 -16.01 -5.56
CA VAL A 58 -0.44 -15.23 -4.31
C VAL A 58 0.86 -15.27 -3.52
N VAL A 59 1.48 -16.45 -3.36
CA VAL A 59 2.77 -16.60 -2.65
C VAL A 59 3.87 -15.80 -3.35
N MET A 60 3.95 -15.88 -4.68
CA MET A 60 4.93 -15.12 -5.45
C MET A 60 4.75 -13.60 -5.29
N PHE A 61 3.52 -13.11 -5.37
CA PHE A 61 3.22 -11.69 -5.18
C PHE A 61 3.55 -11.21 -3.74
N LEU A 62 3.14 -11.98 -2.73
CA LEU A 62 3.44 -11.67 -1.32
C LEU A 62 4.95 -11.71 -1.04
N ALA A 63 5.72 -12.59 -1.71
CA ALA A 63 7.17 -12.65 -1.56
C ALA A 63 7.85 -11.36 -2.06
N TRP A 64 7.42 -10.82 -3.21
CA TRP A 64 7.91 -9.52 -3.69
C TRP A 64 7.51 -8.36 -2.77
N PHE A 65 6.31 -8.40 -2.19
CA PHE A 65 5.90 -7.40 -1.20
C PHE A 65 6.71 -7.51 0.10
N ASN A 66 6.96 -8.72 0.59
CA ASN A 66 7.83 -8.96 1.75
C ASN A 66 9.26 -8.48 1.49
N PHE A 67 9.78 -8.72 0.29
CA PHE A 67 11.06 -8.16 -0.14
C PHE A 67 11.06 -6.62 -0.06
N LEU A 68 10.00 -5.94 -0.54
CA LEU A 68 9.86 -4.49 -0.39
C LEU A 68 9.92 -4.05 1.09
N LEU A 69 9.28 -4.78 2.00
CA LEU A 69 9.36 -4.48 3.45
C LEU A 69 10.77 -4.68 4.01
N GLN A 70 11.50 -5.72 3.60
CA GLN A 70 12.89 -5.93 4.03
C GLN A 70 13.82 -4.80 3.56
N MET A 71 13.50 -4.13 2.44
CA MET A 71 14.27 -2.98 1.96
C MET A 71 14.24 -1.79 2.93
N MET A 72 13.32 -1.75 3.90
CA MET A 72 13.30 -0.75 4.99
C MET A 72 14.59 -0.75 5.80
N ARG A 73 15.31 -1.87 5.88
CA ARG A 73 16.53 -2.00 6.69
C ARG A 73 17.76 -1.31 6.08
N PHE A 74 17.74 -1.02 4.78
CA PHE A 74 18.86 -0.34 4.12
C PHE A 74 18.77 1.17 4.26
N LYS A 75 19.86 1.84 4.67
CA LYS A 75 19.89 3.28 4.93
C LYS A 75 19.47 4.16 3.74
N HIS A 76 19.86 3.78 2.52
CA HIS A 76 19.59 4.57 1.32
C HIS A 76 18.19 4.36 0.77
N ILE A 77 17.71 3.11 0.75
CA ILE A 77 16.43 2.74 0.12
C ILE A 77 15.28 2.79 1.14
N GLY A 78 15.57 2.44 2.41
CA GLY A 78 14.57 2.32 3.45
C GLY A 78 13.85 3.62 3.80
N ILE A 79 14.48 4.78 3.63
CA ILE A 79 13.80 6.09 3.77
C ILE A 79 12.62 6.18 2.80
N PHE A 80 12.83 5.83 1.54
CA PHE A 80 11.78 5.89 0.52
C PHE A 80 10.66 4.88 0.79
N VAL A 81 11.01 3.65 1.21
CA VAL A 81 10.04 2.61 1.51
C VAL A 81 9.17 2.98 2.71
N VAL A 82 9.78 3.45 3.82
CA VAL A 82 9.03 3.86 5.03
C VAL A 82 8.10 5.04 4.72
N MET A 83 8.58 6.04 3.97
CA MET A 83 7.72 7.15 3.55
C MET A 83 6.57 6.67 2.65
N PHE A 84 6.84 5.79 1.68
CA PHE A 84 5.81 5.24 0.79
C PHE A 84 4.73 4.50 1.57
N LEU A 85 5.09 3.58 2.48
CA LEU A 85 4.13 2.83 3.27
C LEU A 85 3.30 3.73 4.18
N HIS A 86 3.92 4.79 4.71
CA HIS A 86 3.20 5.77 5.52
C HIS A 86 2.19 6.56 4.69
N VAL A 87 2.60 7.07 3.51
CA VAL A 87 1.69 7.78 2.59
C VAL A 87 0.58 6.84 2.10
N PHE A 88 0.90 5.57 1.82
CA PHE A 88 -0.09 4.57 1.46
C PHE A 88 -1.14 4.38 2.59
N ALA A 89 -0.69 4.35 3.84
CA ALA A 89 -1.59 4.25 4.98
C ALA A 89 -2.44 5.51 5.21
N THR A 90 -1.89 6.71 4.99
CA THR A 90 -2.67 7.97 5.09
C THR A 90 -3.70 8.08 3.97
N VAL A 91 -3.32 7.74 2.74
CA VAL A 91 -4.22 7.62 1.59
C VAL A 91 -5.32 6.58 1.86
N GLY A 92 -4.98 5.42 2.41
CA GLY A 92 -5.97 4.38 2.77
C GLY A 92 -7.02 4.87 3.76
N LYS A 93 -6.61 5.57 4.82
CA LYS A 93 -7.55 6.18 5.79
C LYS A 93 -8.46 7.23 5.14
N CYS A 94 -7.89 8.04 4.26
CA CYS A 94 -8.65 9.02 3.50
C CYS A 94 -9.70 8.33 2.61
N LEU A 95 -9.30 7.31 1.85
CA LEU A 95 -10.19 6.55 0.96
C LEU A 95 -11.39 5.93 1.68
N VAL A 96 -11.23 5.48 2.93
CA VAL A 96 -12.36 4.95 3.73
C VAL A 96 -13.47 6.01 3.89
N VAL A 97 -13.13 7.27 4.08
CA VAL A 97 -14.13 8.36 4.17
C VAL A 97 -14.83 8.57 2.82
N PHE A 98 -14.08 8.54 1.72
CA PHE A 98 -14.64 8.68 0.36
C PHE A 98 -15.40 7.46 -0.13
N SER A 99 -15.26 6.31 0.53
CA SER A 99 -15.95 5.07 0.14
C SER A 99 -17.48 5.23 0.16
N VAL A 100 -18.03 6.08 1.02
CA VAL A 100 -19.48 6.36 1.05
C VAL A 100 -19.93 7.04 -0.24
N VAL A 101 -19.16 8.03 -0.72
CA VAL A 101 -19.44 8.73 -1.99
C VAL A 101 -19.26 7.79 -3.17
N PHE A 102 -18.20 6.97 -3.15
CA PHE A 102 -17.97 5.92 -4.14
C PHE A 102 -19.17 4.97 -4.26
N VAL A 103 -19.64 4.40 -3.15
CA VAL A 103 -20.75 3.45 -3.14
C VAL A 103 -22.04 4.11 -3.62
N ALA A 104 -22.31 5.36 -3.24
CA ALA A 104 -23.50 6.09 -3.70
C ALA A 104 -23.53 6.24 -5.23
N PHE A 105 -22.42 6.64 -5.86
CA PHE A 105 -22.33 6.75 -7.31
C PHE A 105 -22.31 5.38 -7.99
N ALA A 106 -21.65 4.38 -7.41
CA ALA A 106 -21.64 3.01 -7.94
C ALA A 106 -23.03 2.39 -8.03
N LEU A 107 -23.82 2.52 -6.96
CA LEU A 107 -25.20 2.05 -6.94
C LEU A 107 -26.08 2.86 -7.91
N SER A 108 -25.89 4.18 -7.98
CA SER A 108 -26.63 5.03 -8.91
C SER A 108 -26.36 4.62 -10.37
N PHE A 109 -25.10 4.42 -10.75
CA PHE A 109 -24.74 3.95 -12.08
C PHE A 109 -25.18 2.51 -12.35
N HIS A 110 -25.13 1.61 -11.35
CA HIS A 110 -25.69 0.26 -11.49
C HIS A 110 -27.17 0.31 -11.89
N VAL A 111 -27.98 1.15 -11.24
CA VAL A 111 -29.41 1.28 -11.56
C VAL A 111 -29.62 1.96 -12.91
N LEU A 112 -28.82 2.98 -13.21
CA LEU A 112 -29.02 3.87 -14.36
C LEU A 112 -28.56 3.28 -15.70
N PHE A 113 -27.51 2.45 -15.67
CA PHE A 113 -26.99 1.71 -16.84
C PHE A 113 -27.49 0.26 -16.91
N ARG A 114 -28.39 -0.16 -16.02
CA ARG A 114 -28.99 -1.51 -16.08
C ARG A 114 -29.88 -1.64 -17.30
N ALA A 115 -29.59 -2.61 -18.14
CA ALA A 115 -30.42 -2.90 -19.30
C ALA A 115 -31.66 -3.69 -18.87
N PRO A 116 -32.83 -3.46 -19.49
CA PRO A 116 -34.03 -4.24 -19.18
C PRO A 116 -33.82 -5.73 -19.52
N ASN A 117 -34.27 -6.62 -18.62
CA ASN A 117 -34.11 -8.07 -18.75
C ASN A 117 -34.66 -8.65 -20.08
N ASN A 118 -35.66 -7.98 -20.68
CA ASN A 118 -36.28 -8.39 -21.94
C ASN A 118 -35.28 -8.35 -23.12
N LEU A 119 -34.29 -7.45 -23.08
CA LEU A 119 -33.21 -7.39 -24.07
C LEU A 119 -32.28 -8.60 -23.96
N LYS A 120 -32.02 -9.05 -22.73
CA LYS A 120 -31.14 -10.20 -22.44
C LYS A 120 -31.77 -11.52 -22.87
N ASN A 121 -33.07 -11.68 -22.65
CA ASN A 121 -33.82 -12.84 -23.13
C ASN A 121 -33.87 -12.87 -24.66
N LEU A 122 -33.98 -11.71 -25.32
CA LEU A 122 -33.94 -11.60 -26.78
C LEU A 122 -32.56 -12.02 -27.36
N THR A 123 -31.46 -11.63 -26.72
CA THR A 123 -30.10 -12.09 -27.11
C THR A 123 -29.86 -13.58 -26.86
N LEU A 124 -30.53 -14.17 -25.85
CA LEU A 124 -30.43 -15.59 -25.55
C LEU A 124 -31.28 -16.43 -26.53
N LEU A 125 -32.44 -15.91 -26.94
CA LEU A 125 -33.26 -16.47 -28.01
C LEU A 125 -32.58 -16.39 -29.39
N SER A 126 -31.79 -15.35 -29.67
CA SER A 126 -31.04 -15.25 -30.95
C SER A 126 -29.89 -16.24 -31.05
N MET A 127 -29.31 -16.69 -29.93
CA MET A 127 -28.29 -17.75 -29.93
C MET A 127 -28.83 -19.14 -30.27
N ASN A 128 -30.11 -19.41 -30.02
CA ASN A 128 -30.75 -20.68 -30.40
C ASN A 128 -31.25 -20.71 -31.85
N SER A 129 -31.12 -19.62 -32.61
CA SER A 129 -31.56 -19.54 -34.02
C SER A 129 -30.48 -19.92 -35.04
N SER A 130 -29.42 -20.61 -34.63
CA SER A 130 -28.42 -21.17 -35.56
C SER A 130 -28.98 -22.23 -36.52
N VAL A 131 -30.26 -22.60 -36.39
CA VAL A 131 -30.95 -23.54 -37.29
C VAL A 131 -31.79 -22.81 -38.36
N ILE A 132 -32.02 -21.49 -38.24
CA ILE A 132 -32.87 -20.73 -39.19
C ILE A 132 -32.04 -19.84 -40.14
N THR A 133 -30.75 -19.65 -39.88
CA THR A 133 -29.88 -18.69 -40.60
C THR A 133 -29.44 -19.13 -42.00
N ASP A 134 -29.64 -20.38 -42.39
CA ASP A 134 -29.17 -20.86 -43.70
C ASP A 134 -30.16 -20.55 -44.85
N CYS A 135 -31.37 -20.08 -44.55
CA CYS A 135 -32.42 -19.87 -45.56
C CYS A 135 -32.80 -18.40 -45.81
N LEU A 136 -32.30 -17.44 -45.02
CA LEU A 136 -32.67 -16.02 -45.12
C LEU A 136 -31.47 -15.09 -44.85
N PRO A 137 -30.79 -14.56 -45.88
CA PRO A 137 -29.62 -13.68 -45.72
C PRO A 137 -29.93 -12.32 -45.07
N ILE A 138 -31.21 -12.00 -44.81
CA ILE A 138 -31.66 -10.77 -44.15
C ILE A 138 -31.49 -10.84 -42.61
N ILE A 139 -31.45 -12.04 -42.01
CA ILE A 139 -31.39 -12.19 -40.55
C ILE A 139 -30.01 -11.79 -39.99
N ASN A 140 -28.93 -11.95 -40.77
CA ASN A 140 -27.58 -11.56 -40.33
C ASN A 140 -27.40 -10.04 -40.16
N GLN A 141 -28.20 -9.22 -40.85
CA GLN A 141 -28.23 -7.77 -40.65
C GLN A 141 -29.04 -7.34 -39.41
N LEU A 142 -30.02 -8.15 -38.97
CA LEU A 142 -30.79 -7.88 -37.75
C LEU A 142 -30.02 -8.26 -36.48
N ASN A 143 -29.25 -9.35 -36.50
CA ASN A 143 -28.46 -9.78 -35.35
C ASN A 143 -27.29 -8.84 -35.00
N THR A 144 -26.84 -8.00 -35.94
CA THR A 144 -25.77 -7.00 -35.70
C THR A 144 -26.26 -5.74 -34.97
N THR A 145 -27.55 -5.63 -34.65
CA THR A 145 -28.15 -4.42 -34.05
C THR A 145 -28.39 -4.50 -32.54
N ILE A 146 -28.16 -5.66 -31.91
CA ILE A 146 -28.48 -5.93 -30.49
C ILE A 146 -27.21 -6.36 -29.71
N SER A 147 -26.08 -5.71 -29.94
CA SER A 147 -24.96 -5.79 -29.01
C SER A 147 -25.12 -4.68 -27.97
N ILE A 148 -25.40 -5.08 -26.72
CA ILE A 148 -25.08 -4.21 -25.58
C ILE A 148 -23.60 -3.87 -25.74
N SER A 149 -23.24 -2.58 -25.83
CA SER A 149 -21.84 -2.20 -25.94
C SER A 149 -21.09 -2.84 -24.77
N LEU A 150 -19.92 -3.41 -25.05
CA LEU A 150 -19.12 -4.18 -24.08
C LEU A 150 -18.88 -3.37 -22.79
N GLU A 151 -18.94 -2.05 -22.89
CA GLU A 151 -18.77 -1.13 -21.77
C GLU A 151 -19.96 -0.99 -20.82
N LEU A 152 -21.19 -1.35 -21.24
CA LEU A 152 -22.36 -1.35 -20.35
C LEU A 152 -22.59 -2.71 -19.67
N GLN A 153 -21.88 -3.76 -20.09
CA GLN A 153 -21.96 -5.08 -19.47
C GLN A 153 -21.56 -5.11 -17.99
N PRO A 154 -20.50 -4.39 -17.54
CA PRO A 154 -20.13 -4.33 -16.13
C PRO A 154 -21.26 -3.84 -15.22
N PHE A 155 -22.12 -2.94 -15.69
CA PHE A 155 -23.21 -2.41 -14.88
C PHE A 155 -24.38 -3.38 -14.68
N GLN A 156 -24.40 -4.53 -15.37
CA GLN A 156 -25.48 -5.52 -15.18
C GLN A 156 -25.36 -6.28 -13.86
N SER A 157 -24.17 -6.30 -13.26
CA SER A 157 -23.93 -6.92 -11.95
C SER A 157 -23.40 -5.91 -10.97
N ILE A 158 -23.77 -6.04 -9.70
CA ILE A 158 -23.36 -5.10 -8.67
C ILE A 158 -21.84 -5.07 -8.49
N SER A 159 -21.19 -6.23 -8.48
CA SER A 159 -19.74 -6.33 -8.28
C SER A 159 -18.95 -5.67 -9.42
N LEU A 160 -19.30 -5.97 -10.68
CA LEU A 160 -18.61 -5.35 -11.81
C LEU A 160 -18.95 -3.86 -11.95
N SER A 161 -20.13 -3.41 -11.50
CA SER A 161 -20.47 -1.98 -11.48
C SER A 161 -19.61 -1.23 -10.46
N LEU A 162 -19.37 -1.80 -9.27
CA LEU A 162 -18.45 -1.26 -8.28
C LEU A 162 -17.03 -1.20 -8.84
N PHE A 163 -16.58 -2.25 -9.52
CA PHE A 163 -15.26 -2.26 -10.15
C PHE A 163 -15.14 -1.20 -11.27
N LYS A 164 -16.11 -1.14 -12.19
CA LYS A 164 -16.09 -0.16 -13.29
C LYS A 164 -16.15 1.28 -12.76
N THR A 165 -16.93 1.55 -11.72
CA THR A 165 -16.97 2.86 -11.05
C THR A 165 -15.68 3.21 -10.32
N LEU A 166 -14.97 2.21 -9.78
CA LEU A 166 -13.64 2.40 -9.20
C LEU A 166 -12.61 2.77 -10.29
N MET A 167 -12.64 2.09 -11.44
CA MET A 167 -11.77 2.44 -12.57
C MET A 167 -12.07 3.85 -13.10
N MET A 168 -13.35 4.20 -13.23
CA MET A 168 -13.75 5.57 -13.57
C MET A 168 -13.26 6.59 -12.53
N MET A 169 -13.34 6.28 -11.23
CA MET A 169 -12.84 7.13 -10.16
C MET A 169 -11.32 7.37 -10.25
N LEU A 170 -10.54 6.38 -10.67
CA LEU A 170 -9.09 6.50 -10.87
C LEU A 170 -8.71 7.37 -12.07
N GLY A 171 -9.66 7.77 -12.91
CA GLY A 171 -9.44 8.65 -14.05
C GLY A 171 -9.63 7.99 -15.41
N GLU A 172 -10.02 6.72 -15.46
CA GLU A 172 -10.26 6.01 -16.72
C GLU A 172 -11.68 6.30 -17.24
N TYR A 173 -11.80 7.35 -18.08
CA TYR A 173 -13.07 7.85 -18.63
C TYR A 173 -13.29 7.45 -20.10
N GLU A 174 -13.93 6.31 -20.33
CA GLU A 174 -14.41 5.89 -21.67
C GLU A 174 -15.75 6.56 -21.99
N HIS A 175 -15.73 7.85 -22.30
CA HIS A 175 -16.94 8.67 -22.50
C HIS A 175 -17.69 8.35 -23.80
N THR A 176 -16.96 8.04 -24.88
CA THR A 176 -17.55 7.82 -26.21
C THR A 176 -18.49 6.61 -26.22
N PRO A 177 -18.01 5.39 -25.94
CA PRO A 177 -18.84 4.19 -25.87
C PRO A 177 -19.80 4.09 -24.65
N THR A 178 -19.53 4.76 -23.53
CA THR A 178 -20.43 4.72 -22.36
C THR A 178 -21.62 5.68 -22.48
N ILE A 179 -21.46 6.84 -23.14
CA ILE A 179 -22.51 7.88 -23.22
C ILE A 179 -22.80 8.35 -24.64
N ILE A 180 -21.78 8.63 -25.44
CA ILE A 180 -21.98 9.26 -26.76
C ILE A 180 -22.63 8.29 -27.75
N GLU A 181 -22.12 7.07 -27.85
CA GLU A 181 -22.67 6.04 -28.74
C GLU A 181 -24.14 5.70 -28.42
N PRO A 182 -24.54 5.43 -27.15
CA PRO A 182 -25.94 5.16 -26.84
C PRO A 182 -26.87 6.36 -27.06
N LEU A 183 -26.37 7.61 -26.98
CA LEU A 183 -27.15 8.81 -27.28
C LEU A 183 -27.32 9.06 -28.78
N ILE A 184 -26.28 8.83 -29.59
CA ILE A 184 -26.30 9.10 -31.04
C ILE A 184 -27.00 7.98 -31.82
N ARG A 185 -26.79 6.72 -31.42
CA ARG A 185 -27.17 5.57 -32.25
C ARG A 185 -28.68 5.24 -32.27
N GLN A 186 -29.53 6.05 -31.63
CA GLN A 186 -31.00 5.87 -31.56
C GLN A 186 -31.47 4.44 -31.20
N ASN A 187 -30.61 3.62 -30.58
CA ASN A 187 -31.03 2.35 -29.99
C ASN A 187 -31.69 2.66 -28.64
N ALA A 188 -32.97 3.06 -28.67
CA ALA A 188 -33.78 3.47 -27.52
C ALA A 188 -33.84 2.45 -26.35
N PHE A 189 -33.28 1.24 -26.54
CA PHE A 189 -33.22 0.18 -25.54
C PHE A 189 -31.93 0.13 -24.71
N THR A 190 -30.90 0.93 -25.01
CA THR A 190 -29.62 0.85 -24.29
C THR A 190 -29.54 1.77 -23.06
N LEU A 191 -30.30 2.89 -23.04
CA LEU A 191 -30.27 3.84 -21.92
C LEU A 191 -31.69 4.35 -21.59
N HIS A 192 -32.29 3.84 -20.51
CA HIS A 192 -33.68 4.13 -20.17
C HIS A 192 -33.92 5.58 -19.72
N TYR A 193 -32.90 6.24 -19.12
CA TYR A 193 -33.02 7.59 -18.54
C TYR A 193 -31.88 8.54 -18.98
N PRO A 194 -31.80 8.91 -20.28
CA PRO A 194 -30.62 9.60 -20.84
C PRO A 194 -30.28 10.94 -20.19
N ILE A 195 -31.28 11.75 -19.83
CA ILE A 195 -31.07 13.08 -19.22
C ILE A 195 -30.48 12.95 -17.81
N ILE A 196 -31.02 12.03 -17.00
CA ILE A 196 -30.56 11.78 -15.64
C ILE A 196 -29.16 11.16 -15.66
N THR A 197 -28.90 10.23 -16.58
CA THR A 197 -27.57 9.64 -16.79
C THR A 197 -26.53 10.69 -17.11
N PHE A 198 -26.83 11.59 -18.05
CA PHE A 198 -25.92 12.66 -18.41
C PHE A 198 -25.60 13.56 -17.20
N PHE A 199 -26.63 13.99 -16.47
CA PHE A 199 -26.44 14.83 -15.28
C PHE A 199 -25.58 14.17 -14.20
N PHE A 200 -25.88 12.92 -13.83
CA PHE A 200 -25.11 12.18 -12.83
C PHE A 200 -23.68 11.91 -13.28
N TYR A 201 -23.48 11.57 -14.56
CA TYR A 201 -22.15 11.33 -15.10
C TYR A 201 -21.31 12.61 -15.15
N THR A 202 -21.86 13.72 -15.65
CA THR A 202 -21.16 15.01 -15.64
C THR A 202 -20.79 15.42 -14.22
N THR A 203 -21.73 15.29 -13.27
CA THR A 203 -21.46 15.57 -11.85
C THR A 203 -20.34 14.70 -11.32
N PHE A 204 -20.34 13.41 -11.63
CA PHE A 204 -19.30 12.46 -11.22
C PHE A 204 -17.92 12.81 -11.80
N VAL A 205 -17.82 13.09 -13.11
CA VAL A 205 -16.56 13.41 -13.80
C VAL A 205 -15.92 14.69 -13.26
N PHE A 206 -16.71 15.68 -12.85
CA PHE A 206 -16.17 16.87 -12.21
C PHE A 206 -15.87 16.63 -10.73
N LEU A 207 -16.83 16.09 -9.98
CA LEU A 207 -16.72 16.01 -8.52
C LEU A 207 -15.66 15.00 -8.07
N VAL A 208 -15.64 13.80 -8.64
CA VAL A 208 -14.85 12.68 -8.10
C VAL A 208 -13.35 12.84 -8.38
N PRO A 209 -12.87 13.12 -9.61
CA PRO A 209 -11.46 13.43 -9.87
C PRO A 209 -10.95 14.64 -9.12
N ILE A 210 -11.72 15.73 -9.10
CA ILE A 210 -11.28 16.98 -8.48
C ILE A 210 -11.17 16.78 -6.97
N ILE A 211 -12.13 16.11 -6.34
CA ILE A 211 -12.06 15.84 -4.90
C ILE A 211 -10.97 14.79 -4.62
N LEU A 212 -10.95 13.68 -5.34
CA LEU A 212 -10.04 12.57 -5.05
C LEU A 212 -8.58 12.95 -5.36
N MET A 213 -8.27 13.37 -6.59
CA MET A 213 -6.87 13.62 -6.98
C MET A 213 -6.28 14.79 -6.19
N ASN A 214 -7.01 15.90 -6.06
CA ASN A 214 -6.47 17.04 -5.34
C ASN A 214 -6.35 16.78 -3.85
N LEU A 215 -7.22 15.97 -3.25
CA LEU A 215 -7.10 15.61 -1.85
C LEU A 215 -6.01 14.57 -1.61
N LEU A 216 -5.90 13.53 -2.45
CA LEU A 216 -4.84 12.52 -2.31
C LEU A 216 -3.47 13.16 -2.47
N ILE A 217 -3.31 14.05 -3.45
CA ILE A 217 -2.08 14.83 -3.65
C ILE A 217 -1.89 15.83 -2.50
N GLY A 218 -2.95 16.53 -2.08
CA GLY A 218 -2.90 17.53 -1.01
C GLY A 218 -2.54 16.95 0.36
N LEU A 219 -3.07 15.77 0.70
CA LEU A 219 -2.72 15.05 1.92
C LEU A 219 -1.31 14.49 1.85
N ALA A 220 -0.93 13.88 0.72
CA ALA A 220 0.42 13.34 0.54
C ALA A 220 1.48 14.44 0.66
N VAL A 221 1.28 15.58 0.01
CA VAL A 221 2.21 16.73 0.03
C VAL A 221 2.17 17.47 1.37
N GLY A 222 0.99 17.59 2.00
CA GLY A 222 0.85 18.22 3.31
C GLY A 222 1.57 17.44 4.43
N ASP A 223 1.51 16.11 4.39
CA ASP A 223 2.12 15.26 5.41
C ASP A 223 3.58 14.88 5.12
N ILE A 224 4.08 15.06 3.89
CA ILE A 224 5.39 14.50 3.48
C ILE A 224 6.55 14.95 4.38
N GLU A 225 6.53 16.19 4.87
CA GLU A 225 7.61 16.73 5.71
C GLU A 225 7.64 16.08 7.09
N ASN A 226 6.46 15.91 7.70
CA ASN A 226 6.32 15.26 9.01
C ASN A 226 6.67 13.78 8.91
N VAL A 227 6.19 13.11 7.85
CA VAL A 227 6.48 11.71 7.56
C VAL A 227 7.97 11.51 7.33
N ARG A 228 8.62 12.41 6.59
CA ARG A 228 10.07 12.36 6.34
C ARG A 228 10.86 12.44 7.65
N ARG A 229 10.54 13.40 8.53
CA ARG A 229 11.23 13.55 9.82
C ARG A 229 11.06 12.31 10.70
N SER A 230 9.83 11.80 10.77
CA SER A 230 9.50 10.57 11.51
C SER A 230 10.23 9.35 10.96
N ALA A 231 10.28 9.19 9.63
CA ALA A 231 10.99 8.10 8.96
C ALA A 231 12.50 8.14 9.23
N VAL A 232 13.12 9.33 9.18
CA VAL A 232 14.54 9.50 9.50
C VAL A 232 14.83 9.08 10.94
N GLN A 233 14.00 9.51 11.90
CA GLN A 233 14.15 9.11 13.30
C GLN A 233 14.00 7.59 13.47
N HIS A 234 12.99 7.00 12.84
CA HIS A 234 12.74 5.56 12.88
C HIS A 234 13.95 4.76 12.35
N LEU A 235 14.55 5.21 11.23
CA LEU A 235 15.67 4.51 10.61
C LEU A 235 16.97 4.63 11.42
N ILE A 236 17.23 5.78 12.04
CA ILE A 236 18.38 5.94 12.95
C ILE A 236 18.20 5.02 14.15
N SER A 237 17.00 4.97 14.74
CA SER A 237 16.68 4.07 15.84
C SER A 237 16.93 2.62 15.44
N GLN A 238 16.38 2.17 14.31
CA GLN A 238 16.55 0.81 13.81
C GLN A 238 18.02 0.46 13.57
N GLN A 239 18.85 1.41 13.11
CA GLN A 239 20.29 1.20 12.97
C GLN A 239 21.00 1.03 14.31
N VAL A 240 20.63 1.84 15.30
CA VAL A 240 21.20 1.75 16.65
C VAL A 240 20.83 0.42 17.29
N TYR A 241 19.57 0.01 17.21
CA TYR A 241 19.11 -1.30 17.70
C TYR A 241 19.81 -2.44 16.98
N TRP A 242 19.87 -2.38 15.63
CA TRP A 242 20.56 -3.41 14.87
C TRP A 242 22.04 -3.53 15.22
N LEU A 243 22.71 -2.39 15.41
CA LEU A 243 24.11 -2.35 15.82
C LEU A 243 24.29 -2.90 17.25
N ALA A 244 23.42 -2.51 18.18
CA ALA A 244 23.43 -3.01 19.56
C ALA A 244 23.19 -4.52 19.64
N ASP A 245 22.33 -5.06 18.77
CA ASP A 245 22.07 -6.51 18.65
C ASP A 245 23.23 -7.27 18.00
N LEU A 246 23.94 -6.63 17.08
CA LEU A 246 25.11 -7.21 16.43
C LEU A 246 26.35 -7.21 17.31
N GLU A 247 26.55 -6.16 18.11
CA GLU A 247 27.73 -6.00 18.97
C GLU A 247 28.05 -7.25 19.83
N PRO A 248 27.08 -7.90 20.51
CA PRO A 248 27.35 -9.12 21.28
C PRO A 248 27.47 -10.38 20.42
N LYS A 249 26.89 -10.39 19.20
CA LYS A 249 26.93 -11.54 18.27
C LYS A 249 28.21 -11.57 17.44
N LEU A 250 28.93 -10.45 17.33
CA LEU A 250 30.21 -10.38 16.65
C LEU A 250 31.27 -11.19 17.43
N THR A 251 31.81 -12.23 16.80
CA THR A 251 32.91 -13.03 17.38
C THR A 251 34.06 -12.13 17.82
N GLY A 252 34.65 -12.41 18.99
CA GLY A 252 35.63 -11.54 19.66
C GLY A 252 36.84 -11.12 18.81
N ILE A 253 37.16 -11.89 17.76
CA ILE A 253 38.21 -11.60 16.77
C ILE A 253 37.89 -10.34 15.95
N PHE A 254 36.63 -10.12 15.59
CA PHE A 254 36.20 -8.93 14.87
C PHE A 254 36.04 -7.74 15.83
N ARG A 255 35.63 -8.00 17.08
CA ARG A 255 35.50 -6.96 18.11
C ARG A 255 36.83 -6.27 18.40
N SER A 256 37.93 -7.03 18.53
CA SER A 256 39.25 -6.45 18.81
C SER A 256 39.83 -5.64 17.65
N ARG A 257 39.42 -5.92 16.40
CA ARG A 257 39.86 -5.16 15.21
C ARG A 257 39.00 -3.92 14.92
N LEU A 258 37.71 -3.92 15.27
CA LEU A 258 36.77 -2.85 14.96
C LEU A 258 36.58 -1.85 16.12
N TYR A 259 36.75 -2.27 17.36
CA TYR A 259 36.51 -1.42 18.52
C TYR A 259 37.66 -0.42 18.73
N LYS A 260 37.40 0.86 18.49
CA LYS A 260 38.28 1.97 18.91
C LYS A 260 37.66 2.67 20.13
N SER A 261 38.32 2.56 21.28
CA SER A 261 37.88 3.13 22.57
C SER A 261 37.89 4.68 22.64
N GLN A 262 38.24 5.39 21.57
CA GLN A 262 38.53 6.82 21.60
C GLN A 262 37.40 7.65 20.99
N TRP A 263 36.71 8.43 21.82
CA TRP A 263 35.70 9.38 21.39
C TRP A 263 36.35 10.59 20.70
N ARG A 264 36.06 10.80 19.41
CA ARG A 264 36.45 12.03 18.71
C ARG A 264 35.30 13.04 18.77
N LYS A 265 35.46 14.10 19.56
CA LYS A 265 34.55 15.25 19.56
C LYS A 265 34.69 15.96 18.21
N LYS A 266 33.68 15.88 17.34
CA LYS A 266 33.60 16.71 16.13
C LYS A 266 32.96 18.04 16.49
N THR A 267 33.77 19.05 16.77
CA THR A 267 33.32 20.44 16.87
C THR A 267 33.07 21.03 15.49
N LYS A 268 31.96 21.75 15.35
CA LYS A 268 31.50 22.35 14.10
C LYS A 268 32.18 23.71 13.87
N LYS A 269 33.52 23.76 13.89
CA LYS A 269 34.33 24.88 13.37
C LYS A 269 35.81 24.50 13.38
N ASN A 270 36.40 24.59 12.18
CA ASN A 270 37.81 24.66 11.81
C ASN A 270 38.78 23.57 12.32
N THR A 271 39.35 22.88 11.33
CA THR A 271 40.68 22.27 11.25
C THR A 271 41.64 22.58 12.39
N THR A 272 41.66 21.74 13.43
CA THR A 272 42.90 21.20 14.01
C THR A 272 42.54 20.00 14.88
N THR A 273 43.09 18.85 14.52
CA THR A 273 42.97 17.61 15.29
C THR A 273 43.86 17.71 16.52
N VAL A 274 43.30 18.16 17.64
CA VAL A 274 43.94 17.99 18.95
C VAL A 274 43.42 16.69 19.56
N PHE A 275 44.34 15.75 19.79
CA PHE A 275 44.09 14.50 20.50
C PHE A 275 44.11 14.81 22.00
N LEU A 276 42.98 14.61 22.68
CA LEU A 276 42.92 14.71 24.14
C LEU A 276 43.28 13.35 24.75
N ASP A 277 44.48 13.28 25.33
CA ASP A 277 44.88 12.21 26.24
C ASP A 277 44.18 12.40 27.60
N LYS A 278 43.81 11.30 28.25
CA LYS A 278 42.97 11.27 29.47
C LYS A 278 43.68 11.80 30.73
N THR A 279 44.87 12.36 30.61
CA THR A 279 45.74 12.69 31.75
C THR A 279 45.81 14.19 32.07
N ASN A 280 45.31 15.08 31.22
CA ASN A 280 45.27 16.51 31.51
C ASN A 280 43.84 17.04 31.34
N VAL A 281 43.12 17.17 32.46
CA VAL A 281 41.89 17.96 32.56
C VAL A 281 42.26 19.43 32.37
N PRO A 282 41.89 20.11 31.27
CA PRO A 282 42.05 21.56 31.19
C PRO A 282 40.97 22.19 32.06
N GLU A 283 41.35 23.23 32.80
CA GLU A 283 40.43 24.03 33.61
C GLU A 283 39.17 24.42 32.83
N MET A 284 38.03 24.16 33.48
CA MET A 284 36.68 24.40 32.99
C MET A 284 36.50 25.88 32.68
N THR A 285 36.34 26.22 31.40
CA THR A 285 36.12 27.60 30.94
C THR A 285 34.78 28.13 31.45
N ASN A 286 34.75 29.43 31.79
CA ASN A 286 33.62 30.15 32.40
C ASN A 286 32.26 30.05 31.67
N GLU A 287 32.22 29.57 30.42
CA GLU A 287 30.98 29.30 29.69
C GLU A 287 30.33 27.97 30.09
N GLU A 288 31.12 26.94 30.43
CA GLU A 288 30.58 25.63 30.82
C GLU A 288 29.95 25.67 32.23
N THR A 289 30.45 26.53 33.12
CA THR A 289 29.86 26.78 34.44
C THR A 289 28.53 27.54 34.35
N MET A 290 28.41 28.48 33.40
CA MET A 290 27.14 29.15 33.09
C MET A 290 26.08 28.15 32.58
N ILE A 291 26.45 27.28 31.63
CA ILE A 291 25.52 26.29 31.06
C ILE A 291 25.08 25.26 32.11
N GLN A 292 26.00 24.81 32.97
CA GLN A 292 25.67 23.93 34.11
C GLN A 292 24.73 24.60 35.11
N LYS A 293 24.88 25.91 35.34
CA LYS A 293 23.98 26.69 36.21
C LYS A 293 22.57 26.77 35.64
N TYR A 294 22.43 27.08 34.35
CA TYR A 294 21.13 27.12 33.68
C TYR A 294 20.44 25.75 33.63
N LEU A 295 21.20 24.67 33.44
CA LEU A 295 20.64 23.31 33.44
C LEU A 295 20.15 22.89 34.83
N LYS A 296 20.84 23.28 35.91
CA LYS A 296 20.37 23.01 37.28
C LYS A 296 19.11 23.80 37.64
N GLU A 297 19.01 25.06 37.20
CA GLU A 297 17.81 25.89 37.41
C GLU A 297 16.60 25.39 36.61
N ALA A 298 16.81 24.77 35.44
CA ALA A 298 15.74 24.21 34.62
C ALA A 298 15.18 22.87 35.14
N VAL A 299 15.98 22.10 35.88
CA VAL A 299 15.56 20.81 36.47
C VAL A 299 14.85 20.99 37.82
N THR A 300 14.92 22.18 38.42
CA THR A 300 14.33 22.50 39.74
C THR A 300 13.03 23.30 39.66
N LYS A 301 12.47 23.52 38.46
CA LYS A 301 11.10 24.02 38.23
C LYS A 301 10.24 22.90 37.65
#